data_AF-A0A9P9MFI0-F1
#
_entry.id   AF-A0A9P9MFI0-F1
#
_cell.length_a   1.000
_cell.length_b   1.000
_cell.length_c   1.000
_cell.angle_alpha   90.00
_cell.angle_beta   90.00
_cell.angle_gamma   90.00
#
_symmetry.space_group_name_H-M   'P 1'
#
loop_
_entity.id
_entity.type
_entity.pdbx_description
1 polymer ?
#
loop_
_entity_poly.entity_id
_entity_poly.type
_entity_poly.pdbx_seq_one_letter_code
_entity_poly.pdbx_strand_id
1 'polypeptide(L)'
;MLEPVDLERGCPLDNGRLDKQHDTTTLGTLETLPVELLQTILLDLDLQSLTSLRRVNRRARLAIDMLWQYNEIITYASNCLRAALSINVSTSISCRQLHTELCSQECVTCGRFGAFLYLLTCSRVCYVCLVEDPRFLPLTPKHARRAFGLSSYETGKLLTATTLPGIYSHNSKDSANANISG
;
A
#
# COMPACT_ATOMS: atom_id res chain seq x y z
N MET A 1 -10.44 1.16 -16.28
CA MET A 1 -9.47 1.73 -15.32
C MET A 1 -10.20 1.80 -13.98
N LEU A 2 -9.58 1.41 -12.86
CA LEU A 2 -10.26 1.49 -11.57
C LEU A 2 -10.55 2.95 -11.24
N GLU A 3 -11.81 3.29 -11.01
CA GLU A 3 -12.18 4.65 -10.66
C GLU A 3 -11.84 4.92 -9.18
N PRO A 4 -11.44 6.15 -8.82
CA PRO A 4 -11.17 6.53 -7.43
C PRO A 4 -12.28 6.12 -6.43
N VAL A 5 -13.54 6.17 -6.89
CA VAL A 5 -14.73 5.81 -6.09
C VAL A 5 -14.76 4.33 -5.73
N ASP A 6 -14.24 3.45 -6.58
CA ASP A 6 -14.23 2.00 -6.32
C ASP A 6 -13.27 1.65 -5.18
N LEU A 7 -12.11 2.32 -5.15
CA LEU A 7 -11.12 2.17 -4.08
C LEU A 7 -11.66 2.69 -2.74
N GLU A 8 -12.34 3.84 -2.75
CA GLU A 8 -12.91 4.40 -1.53
C GLU A 8 -14.01 3.52 -0.93
N ARG A 9 -14.86 2.93 -1.76
CA ARG A 9 -15.88 1.97 -1.33
C ARG A 9 -15.28 0.69 -0.78
N GLY A 10 -14.22 0.18 -1.42
CA GLY A 10 -13.54 -1.05 -1.03
C GLY A 10 -12.64 -0.91 0.21
N CYS A 11 -12.10 0.29 0.45
CA CYS A 11 -11.22 0.59 1.58
C CYS A 11 -11.47 2.01 2.11
N PRO A 12 -12.50 2.20 2.96
CA PRO A 12 -12.74 3.47 3.60
C PRO A 12 -11.63 3.75 4.62
N LEU A 13 -10.91 4.85 4.41
CA LEU A 13 -9.92 5.36 5.36
C LEU A 13 -10.64 6.15 6.46
N ASP A 14 -10.27 5.94 7.73
CA ASP A 14 -10.88 6.63 8.87
C ASP A 14 -10.16 7.95 9.20
N ASN A 15 -9.51 8.56 8.21
CA ASN A 15 -8.79 9.83 8.31
C ASN A 15 -9.77 11.00 8.43
N GLY A 16 -9.37 12.08 9.12
CA GLY A 16 -10.19 13.28 9.31
C GLY A 16 -11.13 13.28 10.53
N ARG A 17 -11.25 12.16 11.25
CA ARG A 17 -11.93 12.11 12.57
C ARG A 17 -10.97 12.51 13.68
N LEU A 18 -10.78 13.82 13.86
CA LEU A 18 -10.10 14.38 15.03
C LEU A 18 -11.16 14.96 15.97
N ASP A 19 -11.59 14.16 16.95
CA ASP A 19 -12.33 14.74 18.07
C ASP A 19 -11.40 15.70 18.83
N LYS A 20 -11.94 16.83 19.31
CA LYS A 20 -11.19 17.88 20.05
C LYS A 20 -11.23 17.68 21.57
N GLN A 21 -11.49 16.47 22.06
CA GLN A 21 -11.63 16.22 23.50
C GLN A 21 -10.28 16.03 24.20
N HIS A 22 -10.16 16.37 25.48
CA HIS A 22 -8.96 16.06 26.25
C HIS A 22 -8.76 14.53 26.31
N ASP A 23 -7.63 14.04 25.78
CA ASP A 23 -7.28 12.62 25.84
C ASP A 23 -6.57 12.29 27.14
N THR A 24 -7.12 11.33 27.88
CA THR A 24 -6.49 10.69 29.03
C THR A 24 -5.72 9.41 28.63
N THR A 25 -5.73 9.06 27.34
CA THR A 25 -5.10 7.84 26.82
C THR A 25 -3.62 8.09 26.48
N THR A 26 -2.76 7.15 26.88
CA THR A 26 -1.31 7.19 26.65
C THR A 26 -0.90 6.20 25.56
N LEU A 27 0.28 6.38 24.98
CA LEU A 27 0.94 5.34 24.15
C LEU A 27 1.61 4.24 24.99
N GLY A 28 1.40 4.23 26.30
CA GLY A 28 2.06 3.31 27.22
C GLY A 28 3.57 3.48 27.19
N THR A 29 4.30 2.38 27.04
CA THR A 29 5.77 2.39 27.02
C THR A 29 6.36 3.12 25.82
N LEU A 30 5.64 3.27 24.70
CA LEU A 30 6.14 4.02 23.54
C LEU A 30 6.28 5.52 23.83
N GLU A 31 5.60 6.04 24.85
CA GLU A 31 5.71 7.44 25.28
C GLU A 31 7.03 7.74 26.00
N THR A 32 7.80 6.72 26.39
CA THR A 32 9.15 6.93 26.95
C THR A 32 10.19 7.22 25.88
N LEU A 33 9.85 7.05 24.59
CA LEU A 33 10.75 7.33 23.48
C LEU A 33 10.78 8.84 23.20
N PRO A 34 11.96 9.41 22.87
CA PRO A 34 12.05 10.72 22.24
C PRO A 34 11.15 10.79 21.01
N VAL A 35 10.55 11.96 20.78
CA VAL A 35 9.55 12.14 19.71
C VAL A 35 10.13 11.80 18.34
N GLU A 36 11.40 12.08 18.10
CA GLU A 36 12.11 11.81 16.85
C GLU A 36 12.24 10.30 16.60
N LEU A 37 12.52 9.52 17.65
CA LEU A 37 12.59 8.06 17.55
C LEU A 37 11.21 7.46 17.32
N LEU A 38 10.20 7.96 18.04
CA LEU A 38 8.81 7.53 17.84
C LEU A 38 8.37 7.80 16.39
N GLN A 39 8.61 9.02 15.87
CA GLN A 39 8.28 9.36 14.49
C GLN A 39 9.02 8.49 13.48
N THR A 40 10.31 8.21 13.71
CA THR A 40 11.10 7.35 12.83
C THR A 40 10.51 5.94 12.78
N ILE A 41 10.21 5.35 13.94
CA ILE A 41 9.57 4.03 14.04
C ILE A 41 8.24 4.03 13.28
N LEU A 42 7.38 5.02 13.52
CA LEU A 42 6.09 5.09 12.86
C LEU A 42 6.21 5.21 11.33
N LEU A 43 7.20 5.96 10.83
CA LEU A 43 7.45 6.09 9.40
C LEU A 43 7.99 4.80 8.76
N ASP A 44 8.70 3.98 9.53
CA ASP A 44 9.29 2.73 9.07
C ASP A 44 8.34 1.54 9.21
N LEU A 45 7.20 1.70 9.91
CA LEU A 45 6.12 0.71 9.91
C LEU A 45 5.55 0.51 8.51
N ASP A 46 5.19 -0.73 8.21
CA ASP A 46 4.41 -1.05 7.03
C ASP A 46 3.01 -0.43 7.11
N LEU A 47 2.39 -0.15 5.96
CA LEU A 47 1.10 0.53 5.88
C LEU A 47 -0.02 -0.22 6.62
N GLN A 48 0.04 -1.56 6.67
CA GLN A 48 -0.94 -2.37 7.41
C GLN A 48 -0.78 -2.17 8.91
N SER A 49 0.45 -2.27 9.43
CA SER A 49 0.77 -2.04 10.84
C SER A 49 0.48 -0.61 11.26
N LEU A 50 0.80 0.38 10.42
CA LEU A 50 0.53 1.79 10.69
C LEU A 50 -0.97 2.06 10.82
N THR A 51 -1.77 1.61 9.85
CA THR A 51 -3.23 1.80 9.88
C THR A 51 -3.88 1.02 11.02
N SER A 52 -3.33 -0.14 11.40
CA SER A 52 -3.78 -0.90 12.56
C SER A 52 -3.47 -0.17 13.86
N LEU A 53 -2.24 0.34 14.02
CA LEU A 53 -1.81 1.11 15.19
C LEU A 53 -2.65 2.39 15.37
N ARG A 54 -2.96 3.08 14.26
CA ARG A 54 -3.84 4.25 14.24
C ARG A 54 -5.24 3.99 14.82
N ARG A 55 -5.69 2.73 14.78
CA ARG A 55 -7.00 2.29 15.31
C ARG A 55 -6.94 1.79 16.75
N VAL A 56 -5.76 1.60 17.34
CA VAL A 56 -5.60 1.04 18.70
C VAL A 56 -6.15 1.99 19.77
N ASN A 57 -5.74 3.26 19.74
CA ASN A 57 -6.25 4.28 20.66
C ASN A 57 -6.11 5.68 20.04
N ARG A 58 -6.70 6.68 20.70
CA ARG A 58 -6.73 8.05 20.19
C ARG A 58 -5.35 8.72 20.21
N ARG A 59 -4.51 8.42 21.19
CA ARG A 59 -3.14 8.93 21.24
C ARG A 59 -2.26 8.43 20.10
N ALA A 60 -2.40 7.16 19.69
CA ALA A 60 -1.75 6.57 18.53
C ALA A 60 -2.26 7.18 17.23
N ARG A 61 -3.57 7.40 17.11
CA ARG A 61 -4.15 8.16 16.01
C ARG A 61 -3.52 9.54 15.87
N LEU A 62 -3.46 10.30 16.95
CA LEU A 62 -2.85 11.63 16.96
C LEU A 62 -1.37 11.58 16.60
N ALA A 63 -0.61 10.62 17.14
CA ALA A 63 0.81 10.49 16.83
C ALA A 63 1.06 10.24 15.33
N ILE A 64 0.25 9.40 14.70
CA ILE A 64 0.36 9.10 13.27
C ILE A 64 -0.15 10.27 12.41
N ASP A 65 -1.26 10.91 12.79
CA ASP A 65 -1.81 12.05 12.05
C ASP A 65 -0.91 13.30 12.07
N MET A 66 0.00 13.38 13.06
CA MET A 66 1.04 14.42 13.15
C MET A 66 2.26 14.15 12.27
N LEU A 67 2.37 12.97 11.64
CA LEU A 67 3.44 12.71 10.68
C LEU A 67 3.12 13.45 9.38
N TRP A 68 4.00 14.37 8.99
CA TRP A 68 3.80 15.17 7.77
C TRP A 68 3.74 14.28 6.52
N GLN A 69 4.59 13.24 6.43
CA GLN A 69 4.60 12.31 5.29
C GLN A 69 3.27 11.56 5.14
N TYR A 70 2.74 11.08 6.26
CA TYR A 70 1.44 10.39 6.28
C TYR A 70 0.32 11.36 5.89
N ASN A 71 0.35 12.59 6.40
CA ASN A 71 -0.62 13.62 6.08
C ASN A 71 -0.63 13.95 4.57
N GLU A 72 0.54 14.10 3.95
CA GLU A 72 0.66 14.32 2.51
C GLU A 72 0.13 13.14 1.69
N ILE A 73 0.45 11.90 2.09
CA ILE A 73 -0.10 10.71 1.43
C ILE A 73 -1.63 10.75 1.48
N ILE A 74 -2.21 11.01 2.63
CA ILE A 74 -3.67 11.03 2.79
C ILE A 74 -4.32 12.17 2.00
N THR A 75 -3.68 13.33 1.98
CA THR A 75 -4.21 14.53 1.33
C THR A 75 -4.13 14.44 -0.19
N TYR A 76 -3.00 13.99 -0.75
CA TYR A 76 -2.73 14.06 -2.18
C TYR A 76 -2.77 12.71 -2.89
N ALA A 77 -2.59 11.61 -2.17
CA ALA A 77 -2.39 10.28 -2.77
C ALA A 77 -3.11 9.16 -2.00
N SER A 78 -4.24 9.45 -1.35
CA SER A 78 -4.96 8.47 -0.53
C SER A 78 -5.37 7.22 -1.32
N ASN A 79 -5.58 7.33 -2.63
CA ASN A 79 -5.86 6.20 -3.49
C ASN A 79 -4.69 5.21 -3.61
N CYS A 80 -3.44 5.65 -3.48
CA CYS A 80 -2.29 4.75 -3.44
C CYS A 80 -2.29 3.93 -2.16
N LEU A 81 -2.58 4.57 -1.01
CA LEU A 81 -2.75 3.87 0.26
C LEU A 81 -3.91 2.87 0.21
N ARG A 82 -5.07 3.29 -0.28
CA ARG A 82 -6.24 2.41 -0.46
C ARG A 82 -5.90 1.22 -1.35
N ALA A 83 -5.29 1.47 -2.51
CA ALA A 83 -4.91 0.40 -3.43
C ALA A 83 -3.95 -0.59 -2.77
N ALA A 84 -2.90 -0.13 -2.08
CA ALA A 84 -1.95 -0.99 -1.37
C ALA A 84 -2.63 -1.88 -0.31
N LEU A 85 -3.55 -1.31 0.48
CA LEU A 85 -4.34 -2.05 1.46
C LEU A 85 -5.29 -3.06 0.78
N SER A 86 -6.00 -2.64 -0.26
CA SER A 86 -7.00 -3.49 -0.92
C SER A 86 -6.40 -4.65 -1.72
N ILE A 87 -5.18 -4.51 -2.25
CA ILE A 87 -4.50 -5.60 -2.97
C ILE A 87 -3.60 -6.45 -2.07
N ASN A 88 -3.63 -6.23 -0.74
CA ASN A 88 -2.85 -6.98 0.25
C ASN A 88 -1.32 -6.88 0.10
N VAL A 89 -0.80 -5.74 -0.35
CA VAL A 89 0.67 -5.48 -0.40
C VAL A 89 1.13 -4.48 0.66
N SER A 90 0.20 -3.92 1.43
CA SER A 90 0.44 -2.95 2.51
C SER A 90 1.44 -3.42 3.56
N THR A 91 1.60 -4.73 3.75
CA THR A 91 2.57 -5.33 4.68
C THR A 91 4.03 -5.25 4.23
N SER A 92 4.26 -4.96 2.95
CA SER A 92 5.60 -4.88 2.34
C SER A 92 6.09 -3.46 2.06
N ILE A 93 5.24 -2.46 2.30
CA ILE A 93 5.49 -1.06 1.95
C ILE A 93 5.46 -0.26 3.24
N SER A 94 6.53 0.48 3.55
CA SER A 94 6.53 1.42 4.67
C SER A 94 5.89 2.75 4.31
N CYS A 95 5.44 3.50 5.33
CA CYS A 95 4.95 4.87 5.14
C CYS A 95 6.02 5.76 4.49
N ARG A 96 7.27 5.64 4.94
CA ARG A 96 8.41 6.36 4.37
C ARG A 96 8.63 6.01 2.91
N GLN A 97 8.60 4.72 2.57
CA GLN A 97 8.81 4.27 1.20
C GLN A 97 7.73 4.81 0.26
N LEU A 98 6.46 4.67 0.65
CA LEU A 98 5.34 5.19 -0.15
C LEU A 98 5.47 6.70 -0.37
N HIS A 99 5.76 7.45 0.69
CA HIS A 99 5.93 8.91 0.59
C HIS A 99 7.10 9.28 -0.33
N THR A 100 8.27 8.67 -0.11
CA THR A 100 9.48 8.93 -0.91
C THR A 100 9.23 8.68 -2.40
N GLU A 101 8.57 7.58 -2.72
CA GLU A 101 8.27 7.21 -4.11
C GLU A 101 7.21 8.12 -4.72
N LEU A 102 6.21 8.57 -3.97
CA LEU A 102 5.22 9.54 -4.46
C LEU A 102 5.84 10.92 -4.74
N CYS A 103 6.86 11.31 -3.97
CA CYS A 103 7.61 12.55 -4.18
C CYS A 103 8.68 12.45 -5.27
N SER A 104 9.08 11.23 -5.66
CA SER A 104 10.00 11.00 -6.79
C SER A 104 9.31 11.27 -8.14
N GLN A 105 10.08 11.64 -9.15
CA GLN A 105 9.60 11.80 -10.52
C GLN A 105 10.24 10.82 -11.49
N GLU A 106 11.24 10.05 -11.04
CA GLU A 106 12.09 9.24 -11.92
C GLU A 106 11.69 7.78 -11.89
N CYS A 107 11.77 7.13 -13.04
CA CYS A 107 11.64 5.70 -13.20
C CYS A 107 12.86 5.01 -12.60
N VAL A 108 12.64 4.08 -11.68
CA VAL A 108 13.70 3.31 -11.00
C VAL A 108 14.61 2.54 -11.96
N THR A 109 14.13 2.26 -13.18
CA THR A 109 14.88 1.47 -14.17
C THR A 109 15.69 2.31 -15.15
N CYS A 110 15.15 3.43 -15.62
CA CYS A 110 15.76 4.20 -16.72
C CYS A 110 15.95 5.69 -16.45
N GLY A 111 15.59 6.18 -15.26
CA GLY A 111 15.72 7.59 -14.87
C GLY A 111 14.79 8.58 -15.57
N ARG A 112 14.04 8.15 -16.59
CA ARG A 112 13.02 9.00 -17.26
C ARG A 112 11.81 9.22 -16.35
N PHE A 113 10.91 10.12 -16.72
CA PHE A 113 9.68 10.38 -15.96
C PHE A 113 8.86 9.10 -15.67
N GLY A 114 8.71 8.78 -14.39
CA GLY A 114 8.01 7.60 -13.89
C GLY A 114 6.54 7.88 -13.62
N ALA A 115 5.71 7.90 -14.65
CA ALA A 115 4.29 8.25 -14.51
C ALA A 115 3.47 7.29 -13.62
N PHE A 116 3.94 6.06 -13.39
CA PHE A 116 3.22 5.02 -12.64
C PHE A 116 3.92 4.70 -11.33
N LEU A 117 3.14 4.27 -10.34
CA LEU A 117 3.63 3.65 -9.12
C LEU A 117 3.33 2.15 -9.18
N TYR A 118 4.35 1.31 -9.27
CA TYR A 118 4.20 -0.13 -9.23
C TYR A 118 4.00 -0.59 -7.78
N LEU A 119 2.77 -0.94 -7.42
CA LEU A 119 2.39 -1.19 -6.03
C LEU A 119 3.03 -2.43 -5.41
N LEU A 120 3.42 -3.46 -6.18
CA LEU A 120 4.02 -4.66 -5.57
C LEU A 120 5.36 -4.36 -4.89
N THR A 121 6.19 -3.50 -5.49
CA THR A 121 7.49 -3.13 -4.91
C THR A 121 7.51 -1.70 -4.39
N CYS A 122 6.39 -0.97 -4.51
CA CYS A 122 6.30 0.46 -4.31
C CYS A 122 7.46 1.19 -4.98
N SER A 123 7.45 1.23 -6.31
CA SER A 123 8.52 1.88 -7.09
C SER A 123 7.95 2.68 -8.25
N ARG A 124 8.48 3.87 -8.51
CA ARG A 124 8.14 4.66 -9.69
C ARG A 124 8.68 4.02 -10.96
N VAL A 125 7.83 3.95 -11.98
CA VAL A 125 8.16 3.33 -13.26
C VAL A 125 7.48 4.07 -14.41
N CYS A 126 8.17 4.20 -15.54
CA CYS A 126 7.59 4.77 -16.74
C CYS A 126 6.77 3.70 -17.48
N TYR A 127 5.89 4.13 -18.40
CA TYR A 127 5.03 3.20 -19.15
C TYR A 127 5.81 2.10 -19.89
N VAL A 128 6.91 2.49 -20.55
CA VAL A 128 7.73 1.58 -21.36
C VAL A 128 8.31 0.47 -20.48
N CYS A 129 8.99 0.84 -19.38
CA CYS A 129 9.55 -0.14 -18.46
C CYS A 129 8.46 -1.01 -17.82
N LEU A 130 7.30 -0.43 -17.47
CA LEU A 130 6.20 -1.18 -16.86
C LEU A 130 5.69 -2.33 -17.75
N VAL A 131 5.69 -2.14 -19.07
CA VAL A 131 5.15 -3.13 -20.03
C VAL A 131 6.24 -4.05 -20.59
N GLU A 132 7.45 -3.55 -20.78
CA GLU A 132 8.53 -4.30 -21.45
C GLU A 132 9.47 -5.03 -20.49
N ASP A 133 9.68 -4.51 -19.27
CA ASP A 133 10.62 -5.12 -18.33
C ASP A 133 9.94 -6.25 -17.55
N PRO A 134 10.45 -7.50 -17.66
CA PRO A 134 9.87 -8.66 -16.99
C PRO A 134 9.73 -8.52 -15.47
N ARG A 135 10.52 -7.64 -14.84
CA ARG A 135 10.46 -7.39 -13.39
C ARG A 135 9.13 -6.78 -12.94
N PHE A 136 8.40 -6.11 -13.84
CA PHE A 136 7.09 -5.52 -13.54
C PHE A 136 5.91 -6.36 -14.05
N LEU A 137 6.17 -7.55 -14.61
CA LEU A 137 5.15 -8.45 -15.14
C LEU A 137 4.88 -9.57 -14.12
N PRO A 138 3.89 -9.40 -13.21
CA PRO A 138 3.64 -10.38 -12.17
C PRO A 138 3.15 -11.71 -12.75
N LEU A 139 3.55 -12.80 -12.11
CA LEU A 139 3.10 -14.14 -12.44
C LEU A 139 2.00 -14.58 -11.48
N THR A 140 1.05 -15.38 -11.99
CA THR A 140 0.13 -16.08 -11.11
C THR A 140 0.89 -17.13 -10.28
N PRO A 141 0.46 -17.44 -9.05
CA PRO A 141 1.05 -18.51 -8.25
C PRO A 141 1.20 -19.83 -9.02
N LYS A 142 0.19 -20.17 -9.85
CA LYS A 142 0.22 -21.36 -10.70
C LYS A 142 1.34 -21.31 -11.75
N HIS A 143 1.52 -20.17 -12.41
CA HIS A 143 2.60 -19.99 -13.38
C HIS A 143 3.97 -19.99 -12.71
N ALA A 144 4.13 -19.33 -11.56
CA ALA A 144 5.38 -19.34 -10.81
C ALA A 144 5.79 -20.76 -10.41
N ARG A 145 4.85 -21.57 -9.87
CA ARG A 145 5.11 -22.98 -9.56
C ARG A 145 5.52 -23.80 -10.78
N ARG A 146 4.86 -23.60 -11.92
CA ARG A 146 5.16 -24.33 -13.16
C ARG A 146 6.51 -23.93 -13.76
N ALA A 147 6.83 -22.64 -13.76
CA ALA A 147 8.04 -22.10 -14.39
C ALA A 147 9.29 -22.33 -13.54
N PHE A 148 9.17 -22.27 -12.20
CA PHE A 148 10.30 -22.30 -11.28
C PHE A 148 10.32 -23.52 -10.36
N GLY A 149 9.36 -24.46 -10.48
CA GLY A 149 9.31 -25.68 -9.66
C GLY A 149 8.95 -25.43 -8.18
N LEU A 150 8.35 -24.29 -7.86
CA LEU A 150 8.03 -23.92 -6.47
C LEU A 150 6.91 -24.79 -5.88
N SER A 151 7.04 -25.13 -4.60
CA SER A 151 5.99 -25.74 -3.80
C SER A 151 4.91 -24.72 -3.42
N SER A 152 3.74 -25.20 -2.98
CA SER A 152 2.69 -24.34 -2.42
C SER A 152 3.17 -23.57 -1.19
N TYR A 153 4.03 -24.18 -0.37
CA TYR A 153 4.61 -23.56 0.82
C TYR A 153 5.55 -22.41 0.47
N GLU A 154 6.47 -22.61 -0.48
CA GLU A 154 7.39 -21.55 -0.94
C GLU A 154 6.62 -20.41 -1.59
N THR A 155 5.62 -20.73 -2.41
CA THR A 155 4.77 -19.71 -3.04
C THR A 155 4.01 -18.89 -2.00
N GLY A 156 3.57 -19.51 -0.89
CA GLY A 156 2.88 -18.83 0.20
C GLY A 156 3.74 -17.85 0.99
N LYS A 157 5.08 -17.92 0.86
CA LYS A 157 6.01 -16.95 1.46
C LYS A 157 6.30 -15.75 0.56
N LEU A 158 5.94 -15.83 -0.72
CA LEU A 158 6.18 -14.75 -1.67
C LEU A 158 5.13 -13.67 -1.50
N LEU A 159 5.54 -12.42 -1.75
CA LEU A 159 4.61 -11.32 -1.84
C LEU A 159 3.58 -11.63 -2.93
N THR A 160 2.31 -11.63 -2.53
CA THR A 160 1.19 -11.90 -3.42
C THR A 160 0.24 -10.72 -3.34
N ALA A 161 -0.27 -10.29 -4.50
CA ALA A 161 -1.34 -9.31 -4.55
C ALA A 161 -2.65 -9.94 -5.01
N THR A 162 -3.74 -9.40 -4.49
CA THR A 162 -5.09 -9.72 -4.96
C THR A 162 -5.54 -8.68 -5.98
N THR A 163 -6.26 -9.13 -7.00
CA THR A 163 -6.92 -8.21 -7.93
C THR A 163 -8.11 -7.55 -7.26
N LEU A 164 -8.28 -6.25 -7.45
CA LEU A 164 -9.52 -5.59 -7.06
C LEU A 164 -10.66 -6.05 -7.97
N PRO A 165 -11.90 -6.16 -7.48
CA PRO A 165 -13.05 -6.36 -8.37
C PRO A 165 -13.16 -5.19 -9.34
N GLY A 166 -13.27 -5.46 -10.64
CA GLY A 166 -13.36 -4.40 -11.65
C GLY A 166 -13.19 -4.89 -13.08
N ILE A 167 -13.51 -4.02 -14.02
CA ILE A 167 -13.30 -4.27 -15.45
C ILE A 167 -11.96 -3.62 -15.85
N TYR A 168 -10.97 -4.48 -16.10
CA TYR A 168 -9.60 -4.07 -16.46
C TYR A 168 -9.35 -4.10 -17.96
N SER A 169 -10.22 -4.76 -18.73
CA SER A 169 -10.18 -4.81 -20.19
C SER A 169 -11.26 -3.91 -20.78
N HIS A 170 -10.93 -3.16 -21.84
CA HIS A 170 -11.95 -2.44 -22.62
C HIS A 170 -12.88 -3.36 -23.43
N ASN A 171 -12.59 -4.67 -23.47
CA ASN A 171 -13.43 -5.70 -24.06
C ASN A 171 -13.95 -6.61 -22.94
N SER A 172 -15.05 -6.20 -22.32
CA SER A 172 -15.72 -6.96 -21.27
C SER A 172 -16.55 -8.09 -21.88
N LYS A 173 -15.94 -9.27 -22.02
CA LYS A 173 -16.63 -10.53 -21.74
C LYS A 173 -15.76 -11.30 -20.76
N ASP A 174 -16.38 -11.67 -19.65
CA ASP A 174 -15.90 -12.65 -18.67
C ASP A 174 -14.79 -12.19 -17.70
N SER A 175 -15.19 -11.41 -16.70
CA SER A 175 -14.51 -11.38 -15.40
C SER A 175 -15.52 -11.31 -14.24
N ALA A 176 -16.68 -11.95 -14.42
CA ALA A 176 -17.56 -12.30 -13.32
C ALA A 176 -17.29 -13.78 -13.01
N ASN A 177 -16.94 -14.07 -11.75
CA ASN A 177 -16.61 -15.39 -11.19
C ASN A 177 -15.13 -15.80 -11.23
N ALA A 178 -14.28 -15.05 -10.52
CA ALA A 178 -13.18 -15.66 -9.78
C ALA A 178 -13.61 -15.86 -8.32
N ASN A 179 -14.58 -16.75 -8.10
CA ASN A 179 -14.75 -17.40 -6.80
C ASN A 179 -13.57 -18.36 -6.65
N ILE A 180 -12.58 -17.98 -5.82
CA ILE A 180 -11.54 -18.91 -5.40
C ILE A 180 -12.04 -19.57 -4.11
N SER A 181 -12.74 -20.68 -4.30
CA SER A 181 -13.03 -21.66 -3.25
C SER A 181 -12.06 -22.83 -3.37
N GLY A 182 -11.33 -23.14 -2.29
CA GLY A 182 -10.58 -24.39 -2.10
C GLY A 182 -9.10 -24.33 -2.40
#